data_AF-A0A968FTA1-F1
#
_entry.id   AF-A0A968FTA1-F1
#
_cell.length_a   1.000
_cell.length_b   1.000
_cell.length_c   1.000
_cell.angle_alpha   90.00
_cell.angle_beta   90.00
_cell.angle_gamma   90.00
#
_symmetry.space_group_name_H-M   'P 1'
#
loop_
_entity.id
_entity.type
_entity.pdbx_description
1 polymer ?
#
loop_
_entity_poly.entity_id
_entity_poly.type
_entity_poly.pdbx_seq_one_letter_code
_entity_poly.pdbx_strand_id
1 'polypeptide(L)'
;FELVFENVQINLYDLFLNDKLIFFEIGRLFPRATLPFGPLEELADKELKGQGKVRLAGQDEAVTLHAWYDLPSWTIKGEARLSMIFEPGVRLRPHLDYLILGPVSVPEIFTRRLMDEEIRMTPTSGWPLHTEIRSVRIGPRHLALNPPSG
;
A
#
# COMPACT_ATOMS: atom_id res chain seq x y z
N PHE A 1 8.83 -1.70 -14.29
CA PHE A 1 7.91 -2.20 -13.24
C PHE A 1 7.70 -3.69 -13.49
N GLU A 2 7.83 -4.54 -12.47
CA GLU A 2 7.78 -6.00 -12.60
C GLU A 2 6.50 -6.56 -11.95
N LEU A 3 5.86 -7.53 -12.61
CA LEU A 3 4.69 -8.26 -12.11
C LEU A 3 5.02 -9.75 -12.12
N VAL A 4 4.92 -10.40 -10.96
CA VAL A 4 5.14 -11.84 -10.81
C VAL A 4 3.77 -12.53 -10.78
N PHE A 5 3.51 -13.38 -11.78
CA PHE A 5 2.33 -14.25 -11.85
C PHE A 5 2.77 -15.68 -11.65
N GLU A 6 2.25 -16.38 -10.64
CA GLU A 6 2.38 -17.84 -10.46
C GLU A 6 3.77 -18.44 -10.80
N ASN A 7 4.86 -17.84 -10.30
CA ASN A 7 6.26 -18.26 -10.55
C ASN A 7 6.77 -18.09 -12.00
N VAL A 8 6.08 -17.30 -12.82
CA VAL A 8 6.51 -16.86 -14.14
C VAL A 8 6.82 -15.36 -14.08
N GLN A 9 8.07 -15.01 -14.36
CA GLN A 9 8.49 -13.63 -14.57
C GLN A 9 8.20 -13.29 -16.02
N ILE A 10 7.24 -12.39 -16.26
CA ILE A 10 6.91 -11.94 -17.62
C ILE A 10 7.41 -10.51 -17.76
N ASN A 11 8.27 -10.27 -18.76
CA ASN A 11 8.63 -8.93 -19.14
C ASN A 11 7.38 -8.24 -19.75
N LEU A 12 7.05 -7.02 -19.31
CA LEU A 12 5.91 -6.28 -19.85
C LEU A 12 5.99 -6.10 -21.37
N TYR A 13 7.19 -6.08 -21.95
CA TYR A 13 7.40 -6.06 -23.40
C TYR A 13 6.96 -7.35 -24.10
N ASP A 14 7.05 -8.50 -23.44
CA ASP A 14 6.65 -9.81 -23.98
C ASP A 14 5.12 -9.99 -23.99
N LEU A 15 4.38 -9.05 -23.38
CA LEU A 15 2.91 -9.04 -23.36
C LEU A 15 2.29 -8.51 -24.66
N PHE A 16 3.11 -8.00 -25.57
CA PHE A 16 2.69 -7.42 -26.84
C PHE A 16 3.21 -8.27 -28.01
N LEU A 17 2.29 -8.76 -28.84
CA LEU A 17 2.61 -9.32 -30.17
C LEU A 17 1.90 -8.49 -31.22
N ASN A 18 2.66 -7.91 -32.15
CA ASN A 18 2.14 -7.04 -33.21
C ASN A 18 1.25 -5.89 -32.69
N ASP A 19 1.73 -5.18 -31.67
CA ASP A 19 1.01 -4.07 -30.99
C ASP A 19 -0.35 -4.48 -30.38
N LYS A 20 -0.60 -5.78 -30.23
CA LYS A 20 -1.80 -6.34 -29.59
C LYS A 20 -1.41 -7.06 -28.32
N LEU A 21 -2.11 -6.72 -27.24
CA LEU A 21 -1.99 -7.38 -25.95
C LEU A 21 -2.49 -8.83 -26.07
N ILE A 22 -1.65 -9.82 -25.77
CA ILE A 22 -1.98 -11.26 -25.99
C ILE A 22 -2.75 -11.88 -24.80
N PHE A 23 -3.16 -11.11 -23.80
CA PHE A 23 -3.90 -11.63 -22.64
C PHE A 23 -5.40 -11.77 -22.95
N PHE A 24 -5.77 -12.74 -23.80
CA PHE A 24 -7.19 -13.07 -24.07
C PHE A 24 -7.68 -14.37 -23.41
N GLU A 25 -6.80 -15.25 -22.92
CA GLU A 25 -7.23 -16.48 -22.23
C GLU A 25 -7.24 -16.38 -20.70
N ILE A 26 -6.59 -15.36 -20.13
CA ILE A 26 -6.42 -15.22 -18.69
C ILE A 26 -7.41 -14.18 -18.19
N GLY A 27 -8.64 -14.60 -17.88
CA GLY A 27 -9.68 -13.71 -17.36
C GLY A 27 -9.40 -13.15 -15.95
N ARG A 28 -8.35 -13.63 -15.26
CA ARG A 28 -8.01 -13.27 -13.87
C ARG A 28 -6.51 -13.25 -13.64
N LEU A 29 -6.05 -12.26 -12.89
CA LEU A 29 -4.68 -12.16 -12.41
C LEU A 29 -4.62 -12.41 -10.90
N PHE A 30 -3.70 -13.26 -10.45
CA PHE A 30 -3.40 -13.50 -9.02
C PHE A 30 -2.10 -12.80 -8.63
N PRO A 31 -2.11 -11.49 -8.36
CA PRO A 31 -0.89 -10.80 -8.00
C PRO A 31 -0.40 -11.30 -6.65
N ARG A 32 0.88 -11.67 -6.59
CA ARG A 32 1.61 -11.84 -5.33
C ARG A 32 2.59 -10.68 -5.23
N ALA A 33 2.51 -9.93 -4.14
CA ALA A 33 3.40 -8.80 -3.94
C ALA A 33 3.81 -8.71 -2.48
N THR A 34 5.05 -8.32 -2.24
CA THR A 34 5.51 -7.92 -0.91
C THR A 34 6.04 -6.51 -1.02
N LEU A 35 5.45 -5.60 -0.25
CA LEU A 35 5.84 -4.21 -0.15
C LEU A 35 6.67 -4.02 1.13
N PRO A 36 8.01 -3.99 1.04
CA PRO A 36 8.85 -3.67 2.18
C PRO A 36 8.67 -2.20 2.59
N PHE A 37 8.73 -1.92 3.89
CA PHE A 37 8.55 -0.56 4.38
C PHE A 37 9.76 0.35 4.20
N GLY A 38 10.98 -0.21 4.16
CA GLY A 38 12.22 0.57 4.02
C GLY A 38 12.20 1.55 2.84
N PRO A 39 11.89 1.09 1.61
CA PRO A 39 11.78 1.99 0.45
C PRO A 39 10.72 3.08 0.59
N LEU A 40 9.60 2.81 1.27
CA LEU A 40 8.55 3.81 1.53
C LEU A 40 9.04 4.87 2.53
N GLU A 41 9.76 4.44 3.57
CA GLU A 41 10.40 5.34 4.54
C GLU A 41 11.43 6.23 3.84
N GLU A 42 12.25 5.69 2.93
CA GLU A 42 13.22 6.48 2.16
C GLU A 42 12.56 7.52 1.24
N LEU A 43 11.42 7.18 0.63
CA LEU A 43 10.64 8.14 -0.16
C LEU A 43 10.09 9.25 0.73
N ALA A 44 9.53 8.90 1.89
CA ALA A 44 9.00 9.88 2.83
C ALA A 44 10.10 10.79 3.40
N ASP A 45 11.27 10.24 3.75
CA ASP A 45 12.41 11.00 4.25
C ASP A 45 12.92 12.03 3.22
N LYS A 46 12.87 11.70 1.92
CA LYS A 46 13.19 12.64 0.82
C LYS A 46 12.19 13.79 0.76
N GLU A 47 10.89 13.51 0.90
CA GLU A 47 9.84 14.54 0.94
C GLU A 47 9.97 15.45 2.15
N LEU A 48 10.47 14.93 3.28
CA LEU A 48 10.83 15.73 4.46
C LEU A 48 12.10 16.59 4.25
N LYS A 49 12.78 16.49 3.11
CA LYS A 49 13.98 17.28 2.75
C LYS A 49 15.08 17.23 3.81
N GLY A 50 15.23 16.07 4.47
CA GLY A 50 16.20 15.88 5.55
C GLY A 50 15.85 16.58 6.87
N GLN A 51 14.65 17.15 7.01
CA GLN A 51 14.17 17.81 8.22
C GLN A 51 13.40 16.85 9.12
N GLY A 52 13.68 15.55 9.03
CA GLY A 52 12.92 14.56 9.76
C GLY A 52 13.17 13.15 9.28
N LYS A 53 12.42 12.23 9.89
CA LYS A 53 12.46 10.80 9.62
C LYS A 53 11.06 10.19 9.70
N VAL A 54 10.82 9.14 8.93
CA VAL A 54 9.60 8.35 8.99
C VAL A 54 9.96 6.88 9.23
N ARG A 55 9.18 6.21 10.08
CA ARG A 55 9.23 4.76 10.30
C ARG A 55 7.85 4.16 10.26
N LEU A 56 7.71 3.02 9.59
CA LEU A 56 6.49 2.24 9.50
C LEU A 56 6.66 0.94 10.29
N ALA A 57 5.71 0.60 11.13
CA ALA A 57 5.68 -0.66 11.84
C ALA A 57 4.37 -1.38 11.55
N GLY A 58 4.46 -2.63 11.12
CA GLY A 58 3.28 -3.45 10.89
C GLY A 58 2.98 -4.25 12.15
N GLN A 59 1.74 -4.25 12.59
CA GLN A 59 1.28 -5.05 13.70
C GLN A 59 -0.18 -5.42 13.51
N ASP A 60 -0.46 -6.71 13.61
CA ASP A 60 -1.79 -7.28 13.36
C ASP A 60 -2.29 -6.91 11.95
N GLU A 61 -3.44 -6.24 11.86
CA GLU A 61 -4.07 -5.78 10.61
C GLU A 61 -3.81 -4.29 10.32
N ALA A 62 -2.81 -3.69 10.97
CA ALA A 62 -2.53 -2.27 10.87
C ALA A 62 -1.05 -1.95 10.63
N VAL A 63 -0.84 -0.80 9.99
CA VAL A 63 0.46 -0.15 9.86
C VAL A 63 0.45 1.11 10.70
N THR A 64 1.44 1.26 11.56
CA THR A 64 1.68 2.48 12.33
C THR A 64 2.82 3.26 11.70
N LEU A 65 2.57 4.50 11.34
CA LEU A 65 3.55 5.46 10.88
C LEU A 65 3.97 6.32 12.06
N HIS A 66 5.27 6.35 12.33
CA HIS A 66 5.90 7.29 13.26
C HIS A 66 6.73 8.28 12.45
N ALA A 67 6.47 9.57 12.63
CA ALA A 67 7.20 10.65 11.99
C ALA A 67 7.87 11.52 13.05
N TRP A 68 9.08 11.98 12.75
CA TRP A 68 9.79 13.01 13.51
C TRP A 68 10.11 14.13 12.54
N TYR A 69 9.71 15.35 12.86
CA TYR A 69 10.00 16.53 12.06
C TYR A 69 10.77 17.54 12.91
N ASP A 70 12.00 17.81 12.51
CA ASP A 70 12.94 18.66 13.21
C ASP A 70 12.75 20.11 12.78
N LEU A 71 12.20 20.91 13.69
CA LEU A 71 12.20 22.37 13.59
C LEU A 71 13.47 22.93 14.23
N PRO A 72 13.87 24.17 13.94
CA PRO A 72 15.11 24.76 14.47
C PRO A 72 15.25 24.74 16.01
N SER A 73 14.15 24.62 16.75
CA SER A 73 14.15 24.70 18.22
C SER A 73 13.53 23.50 18.93
N TRP A 74 12.91 22.56 18.20
CA TRP A 74 12.23 21.40 18.77
C TRP A 74 11.85 20.38 17.69
N THR A 75 11.60 19.13 18.08
CA THR A 75 11.13 18.07 17.17
C THR A 75 9.65 17.81 17.42
N ILE A 76 8.84 17.86 16.36
CA ILE A 76 7.45 17.42 16.37
C ILE A 76 7.43 15.91 16.12
N LYS A 77 6.76 15.16 17.00
CA LYS A 77 6.49 13.74 16.81
C LYS A 77 5.08 13.57 16.26
N GLY A 78 4.94 12.82 15.18
CA GLY A 78 3.66 12.40 14.62
C GLY A 78 3.50 10.89 14.74
N GLU A 79 2.29 10.44 15.00
CA GLU A 79 1.93 9.02 14.92
C GLU A 79 0.59 8.88 14.20
N ALA A 80 0.53 7.99 13.21
CA ALA A 80 -0.71 7.64 12.53
C ALA A 80 -0.84 6.13 12.48
N ARG A 81 -1.99 5.60 12.89
CA ARG A 81 -2.30 4.17 12.73
C ARG A 81 -3.32 3.99 11.62
N LEU A 82 -3.00 3.09 10.70
CA LEU A 82 -3.81 2.77 9.54
C LEU A 82 -4.16 1.30 9.55
N SER A 83 -5.44 0.99 9.61
CA SER A 83 -5.97 -0.35 9.37
C SER A 83 -6.33 -0.52 7.89
N MET A 84 -6.43 -1.77 7.43
CA MET A 84 -6.84 -2.08 6.05
C MET A 84 -8.22 -2.74 6.07
N ILE A 85 -9.24 -2.02 5.60
CA ILE A 85 -10.55 -2.62 5.34
C ILE A 85 -10.43 -3.43 4.05
N PHE A 86 -10.50 -4.75 4.18
CA PHE A 86 -10.29 -5.67 3.08
C PHE A 86 -11.50 -6.57 2.85
N GLU A 87 -12.04 -6.49 1.64
CA GLU A 87 -13.07 -7.39 1.12
C GLU A 87 -12.47 -8.15 -0.07
N PRO A 88 -12.15 -9.45 0.10
CA PRO A 88 -11.48 -10.26 -0.92
C PRO A 88 -12.16 -10.16 -2.29
N GLY A 89 -11.38 -9.78 -3.31
CA GLY A 89 -11.87 -9.63 -4.69
C GLY A 89 -12.85 -8.48 -4.94
N VAL A 90 -13.15 -7.66 -3.92
CA VAL A 90 -14.07 -6.52 -4.04
C VAL A 90 -13.31 -5.21 -3.88
N ARG A 91 -12.70 -4.99 -2.71
CA ARG A 91 -12.01 -3.74 -2.40
C ARG A 91 -10.95 -3.87 -1.32
N LEU A 92 -9.98 -2.98 -1.38
CA LEU A 92 -9.00 -2.75 -0.35
C LEU A 92 -8.96 -1.25 -0.08
N ARG A 93 -9.20 -0.86 1.18
CA ARG A 93 -9.27 0.54 1.57
C ARG A 93 -8.47 0.76 2.85
N PRO A 94 -7.51 1.71 2.88
CA PRO A 94 -6.90 2.15 4.11
C PRO A 94 -7.93 2.92 4.94
N HIS A 95 -7.89 2.72 6.25
CA HIS A 95 -8.68 3.48 7.21
C HIS A 95 -7.74 4.04 8.26
N LEU A 96 -7.80 5.36 8.47
CA LEU A 96 -7.00 6.03 9.47
C LEU A 96 -7.71 5.90 10.82
N ASP A 97 -7.19 5.02 11.69
CA ASP A 97 -7.76 4.78 13.02
C ASP A 97 -7.56 6.02 13.91
N TYR A 98 -6.35 6.59 13.88
CA TYR A 98 -6.02 7.81 14.60
C TYR A 98 -4.82 8.53 14.00
N LEU A 99 -4.72 9.82 14.33
CA LEU A 99 -3.56 10.67 14.08
C LEU A 99 -3.24 11.47 15.35
N ILE A 100 -1.98 11.44 15.77
CA ILE A 100 -1.44 12.20 16.90
C ILE A 100 -0.32 13.09 16.37
N LEU A 101 -0.36 14.38 16.71
CA LEU A 101 0.68 15.36 16.40
C LEU A 101 1.13 16.03 17.69
N GLY A 102 2.33 15.70 18.15
CA GLY A 102 2.87 16.10 19.44
C GLY A 102 1.94 15.60 20.58
N PRO A 103 1.46 16.49 21.47
CA PRO A 103 0.56 16.10 22.55
C PRO A 103 -0.92 16.05 22.13
N VAL A 104 -1.24 16.30 20.86
CA VAL A 104 -2.62 16.49 20.39
C VAL A 104 -3.08 15.30 19.55
N SER A 105 -4.21 14.69 19.93
CA SER A 105 -4.94 13.78 19.04
C SER A 105 -5.77 14.61 18.05
N VAL A 106 -5.58 14.36 16.76
CA VAL A 106 -6.28 15.08 15.69
C VAL A 106 -7.65 14.43 15.48
N PRO A 107 -8.76 15.18 15.65
CA PRO A 107 -10.10 14.64 15.44
C PRO A 107 -10.32 14.15 14.00
N GLU A 108 -11.07 13.05 13.86
CA GLU A 108 -11.36 12.39 12.58
C GLU A 108 -11.94 13.33 11.51
N ILE A 109 -12.74 14.32 11.91
CA ILE A 109 -13.33 15.29 10.98
C ILE A 109 -12.29 16.05 10.13
N PHE A 110 -11.07 16.22 10.65
CA PHE A 110 -9.96 16.87 9.96
C PHE A 110 -9.16 15.92 9.06
N THR A 111 -9.28 14.61 9.28
CA THR A 111 -8.44 13.60 8.62
C THR A 111 -9.20 12.64 7.71
N ARG A 112 -10.53 12.61 7.79
CA ARG A 112 -11.42 11.70 7.04
C ARG A 112 -11.21 11.67 5.53
N ARG A 113 -10.66 12.73 4.94
CA ARG A 113 -10.39 12.83 3.48
C ARG A 113 -8.94 12.54 3.09
N LEU A 114 -8.03 12.42 4.06
CA LEU A 114 -6.61 12.19 3.79
C LEU A 114 -6.35 10.76 3.26
N MET A 115 -7.26 9.83 3.54
CA MET A 115 -7.10 8.39 3.29
C MET A 115 -8.35 7.78 2.66
N ASP A 116 -9.04 8.51 1.77
CA ASP A 116 -10.27 8.04 1.09
C ASP A 116 -10.00 7.31 -0.24
N GLU A 117 -8.75 6.93 -0.50
CA GLU A 117 -8.38 6.17 -1.69
C GLU A 117 -8.79 4.70 -1.54
N GLU A 118 -9.83 4.29 -2.25
CA GLU A 118 -10.28 2.90 -2.33
C GLU A 118 -9.73 2.22 -3.59
N ILE A 119 -9.05 1.09 -3.42
CA ILE A 119 -8.67 0.23 -4.54
C ILE A 119 -9.82 -0.74 -4.79
N ARG A 120 -10.53 -0.53 -5.90
CA ARG A 120 -11.58 -1.45 -6.39
C ARG A 120 -10.95 -2.56 -7.22
N MET A 121 -11.29 -3.80 -6.90
CA MET A 121 -10.78 -5.00 -7.56
C MET A 121 -11.70 -5.49 -8.68
N THR A 122 -12.85 -4.84 -8.85
CA THR A 122 -13.77 -5.06 -9.97
C THR A 122 -13.20 -4.45 -11.25
N PRO A 123 -13.26 -5.15 -12.40
CA PRO A 123 -12.82 -4.63 -13.69
C PRO A 123 -13.51 -3.32 -14.03
N THR A 124 -12.74 -2.34 -14.50
CA THR A 124 -13.28 -1.10 -15.07
C THR A 124 -13.46 -1.26 -16.57
N SER A 125 -14.45 -0.57 -17.16
CA SER A 125 -14.66 -0.56 -18.61
C SER A 125 -13.36 -0.18 -19.35
N GLY A 126 -12.84 -1.10 -20.18
CA GLY A 126 -11.56 -0.95 -20.89
C GLY A 126 -10.38 -1.75 -20.31
N TRP A 127 -10.52 -2.34 -19.13
CA TRP A 127 -9.53 -3.24 -18.52
C TRP A 127 -10.22 -4.54 -18.07
N PRO A 128 -10.22 -5.61 -18.89
CA PRO A 128 -11.06 -6.79 -18.67
C PRO A 128 -10.56 -7.73 -17.56
N LEU A 129 -9.45 -7.39 -16.90
CA LEU A 129 -8.76 -8.30 -15.98
C LEU A 129 -9.23 -8.09 -14.54
N HIS A 130 -9.78 -9.15 -13.95
CA HIS A 130 -10.02 -9.21 -12.52
C HIS A 130 -8.68 -9.32 -11.77
N THR A 131 -8.44 -8.43 -10.82
CA THR A 131 -7.28 -8.54 -9.89
C THR A 131 -7.75 -9.29 -8.65
N GLU A 132 -7.35 -10.55 -8.51
CA GLU A 132 -7.82 -11.41 -7.44
C GLU A 132 -6.88 -11.36 -6.21
N ILE A 133 -6.96 -10.25 -5.47
CA ILE A 133 -6.36 -10.15 -4.13
C ILE A 133 -7.31 -10.83 -3.14
N ARG A 134 -6.88 -11.98 -2.60
CA ARG A 134 -7.64 -12.82 -1.67
C ARG A 134 -7.19 -12.68 -0.22
N SER A 135 -5.96 -12.20 -0.01
CA SER A 135 -5.44 -11.97 1.33
C SER A 135 -4.45 -10.80 1.34
N VAL A 136 -4.47 -10.08 2.46
CA VAL A 136 -3.47 -9.09 2.82
C VAL A 136 -2.92 -9.51 4.17
N ARG A 137 -1.59 -9.55 4.29
CA ARG A 137 -0.91 -9.80 5.55
C ARG A 137 0.03 -8.65 5.84
N ILE A 138 -0.11 -8.04 7.01
CA ILE A 138 0.83 -7.03 7.48
C ILE A 138 1.82 -7.72 8.40
N GLY A 139 3.07 -7.75 7.98
CA GLY A 139 4.19 -8.20 8.80
C GLY A 139 4.90 -7.00 9.44
N PRO A 140 5.83 -7.24 10.37
CA PRO A 140 6.50 -6.17 11.12
C PRO A 140 7.11 -5.05 10.27
N ARG A 141 7.61 -5.41 9.08
CA ARG A 141 8.38 -4.52 8.19
C ARG A 141 7.93 -4.59 6.72
N HIS A 142 6.77 -5.19 6.47
CA HIS A 142 6.25 -5.35 5.11
C HIS A 142 4.73 -5.54 5.09
N LEU A 143 4.13 -5.30 3.94
CA LEU A 143 2.76 -5.70 3.62
C LEU A 143 2.82 -6.71 2.47
N ALA A 144 2.15 -7.85 2.60
CA ALA A 144 2.10 -8.89 1.57
C ALA A 144 0.68 -9.06 1.03
N LEU A 145 0.54 -9.09 -0.29
CA LEU A 145 -0.68 -9.44 -1.00
C LEU A 145 -0.55 -10.89 -1.48
N ASN A 146 -1.58 -11.70 -1.20
CA ASN A 146 -1.60 -13.13 -1.52
C ASN A 146 -0.29 -13.85 -1.15
N PRO A 147 0.20 -13.75 0.11
CA PRO A 147 1.39 -14.48 0.52
C PRO A 147 1.20 -15.99 0.29
N PRO A 148 2.27 -16.73 -0.03
CA PRO A 148 2.19 -18.18 -0.16
C PRO A 148 1.65 -18.79 1.14
N SER A 149 0.76 -19.77 0.98
CA SER A 149 0.33 -20.63 2.08
C SER A 149 1.56 -21.36 2.62
N GLY A 150 1.90 -21.10 3.89
CA GLY A 150 2.94 -21.84 4.60
C GLY A 150 2.48 -23.23 4.99
#